data_AF-A0A438WMG6-F1
#
_entry.id   AF-A0A438WMG6-F1
#
_cell.length_a   1.000
_cell.length_b   1.000
_cell.length_c   1.000
_cell.angle_alpha   90.00
_cell.angle_beta   90.00
_cell.angle_gamma   90.00
#
_symmetry.space_group_name_H-M   'P 1'
#
loop_
_entity.id
_entity.type
_entity.pdbx_description
1 polymer ?
#
loop_
_entity_poly.entity_id
_entity_poly.type
_entity_poly.pdbx_seq_one_letter_code
_entity_poly.pdbx_strand_id
1 'polypeptide(L)'
;KFLLELVGKSVKEVRSIAASVNALSLARQLERLEYSSTQMTRFNLMGLKTLLNSPLFFDILEGKVLERFKKGLHFIEPDCMLVIRPIEFQNERMQLLCVGKLECDYEGFFQTISKEE
;
A
#
# COMPACT_ATOMS: atom_id res chain seq x y z
N LYS A 1 24.12 -12.60 4.42
CA LYS A 1 23.54 -13.94 4.65
C LYS A 1 22.21 -13.84 5.41
N PHE A 2 22.19 -13.35 6.65
CA PHE A 2 20.96 -13.12 7.43
C PHE A 2 19.88 -12.28 6.71
N LEU A 3 20.22 -11.11 6.16
CA LEU A 3 19.23 -10.28 5.45
C LEU A 3 18.62 -10.93 4.20
N LEU A 4 19.36 -11.84 3.55
CA LEU A 4 18.85 -12.58 2.39
C LEU A 4 17.83 -13.64 2.82
N GLU A 5 17.99 -14.20 4.02
CA GLU A 5 17.03 -15.16 4.59
C GLU A 5 15.69 -14.50 4.98
N LEU A 6 15.64 -13.17 5.06
CA LEU A 6 14.41 -12.42 5.33
C LEU A 6 13.57 -12.19 4.07
N VAL A 7 14.17 -12.29 2.89
CA VAL A 7 13.50 -12.01 1.61
C VAL A 7 12.40 -13.04 1.37
N GLY A 8 11.17 -12.58 1.17
CA GLY A 8 10.00 -13.43 0.92
C GLY A 8 9.34 -14.03 2.17
N LYS A 9 9.83 -13.73 3.38
CA LYS A 9 9.21 -14.18 4.63
C LYS A 9 8.09 -13.25 5.07
N SER A 10 7.05 -13.83 5.67
CA SER A 10 5.98 -13.08 6.32
C SER A 10 6.50 -12.31 7.54
N VAL A 11 5.80 -11.22 7.91
CA VAL A 11 6.13 -10.42 9.11
C VAL A 11 6.22 -11.28 10.37
N LYS A 12 5.35 -12.29 10.49
CA LYS A 12 5.33 -13.25 11.59
C LYS A 12 6.58 -14.13 11.62
N GLU A 13 7.04 -14.62 10.47
CA GLU A 13 8.27 -15.41 10.37
C GLU A 13 9.50 -14.56 10.69
N VAL A 14 9.56 -13.34 10.18
CA VAL A 14 10.66 -12.40 10.46
C VAL A 14 10.69 -12.04 11.95
N ARG A 15 9.53 -11.89 12.60
CA ARG A 15 9.42 -11.70 14.05
C ARG A 15 9.98 -12.89 14.82
N SER A 16 9.64 -14.12 14.42
CA SER A 16 10.16 -15.34 15.05
C SER A 16 11.68 -15.42 14.93
N ILE A 17 12.24 -15.07 13.77
CA ILE A 17 13.68 -15.04 13.56
C ILE A 17 14.32 -13.98 14.45
N ALA A 18 13.78 -12.76 14.46
CA ALA A 18 14.25 -11.67 15.30
C ALA A 18 14.26 -12.06 16.80
N ALA A 19 13.22 -12.75 17.27
CA ALA A 19 13.16 -13.26 18.64
C ALA A 19 14.25 -14.34 18.90
N SER A 20 14.45 -15.27 17.96
CA SER A 20 15.46 -16.35 18.10
C SER A 20 16.90 -15.87 18.13
N VAL A 21 17.20 -14.74 17.49
CA VAL A 21 18.54 -14.11 17.51
C VAL A 21 18.67 -13.01 18.57
N ASN A 22 17.71 -12.95 19.51
CA ASN A 22 17.65 -11.97 20.60
C ASN A 22 17.60 -10.50 20.13
N ALA A 23 17.13 -10.24 18.91
CA ALA A 23 16.85 -8.90 18.38
C ALA A 23 15.48 -8.40 18.87
N LEU A 24 15.30 -8.30 20.19
CA LEU A 24 14.00 -8.06 20.84
C LEU A 24 13.36 -6.72 20.44
N SER A 25 14.16 -5.69 20.15
CA SER A 25 13.66 -4.40 19.64
C SER A 25 12.95 -4.57 18.30
N LEU A 26 13.57 -5.31 17.38
CA LEU A 26 13.00 -5.62 16.07
C LEU A 26 11.75 -6.51 16.21
N ALA A 27 11.80 -7.53 17.06
CA ALA A 27 10.66 -8.40 17.31
C ALA A 27 9.42 -7.63 17.81
N ARG A 28 9.60 -6.66 18.72
CA ARG A 28 8.52 -5.78 19.22
C ARG A 28 7.98 -4.83 18.15
N GLN A 29 8.83 -4.31 17.27
CA GLN A 29 8.38 -3.47 16.16
C GLN A 29 7.57 -4.29 15.14
N LEU A 30 8.00 -5.52 14.85
CA LEU A 30 7.29 -6.43 13.95
C LEU A 30 5.96 -6.92 14.56
N GLU A 31 5.90 -7.09 15.88
CA GLU A 31 4.67 -7.40 16.59
C GLU A 31 3.63 -6.28 16.43
N ARG A 32 4.04 -5.01 16.57
CA ARG A 32 3.15 -3.88 16.33
C ARG A 32 2.66 -3.80 14.89
N LEU A 33 3.50 -4.19 13.93
CA LEU A 33 3.14 -4.32 12.50
C LEU A 33 2.15 -5.46 12.24
N GLU A 34 2.25 -6.57 12.99
CA GLU A 34 1.34 -7.71 12.88
C GLU A 34 -0.05 -7.38 13.46
N TYR A 35 -0.12 -6.54 14.50
CA TYR A 35 -1.35 -6.16 15.19
C TYR A 35 -1.90 -4.77 14.84
N SER A 36 -1.22 -3.97 14.02
CA SER A 36 -1.79 -2.72 13.50
C SER A 36 -2.95 -3.09 12.57
N SER A 37 -4.16 -2.85 13.05
CA SER A 37 -5.45 -3.28 12.49
C SER A 37 -5.80 -2.76 11.10
N THR A 38 -4.91 -2.05 10.43
CA THR A 38 -5.01 -1.75 9.02
C THR A 38 -4.49 -2.95 8.24
N GLN A 39 -5.36 -3.93 7.99
CA GLN A 39 -5.10 -4.95 6.98
C GLN A 39 -4.97 -4.27 5.62
N MET A 40 -3.74 -3.85 5.30
CA MET A 40 -3.40 -3.21 4.04
C MET A 40 -3.20 -4.28 2.99
N THR A 41 -4.24 -4.53 2.21
CA THR A 41 -4.12 -5.35 1.02
C THR A 41 -3.52 -4.50 -0.11
N ARG A 42 -2.42 -4.99 -0.70
CA ARG A 42 -1.70 -4.30 -1.77
C ARG A 42 -1.82 -5.10 -3.06
N PHE A 43 -2.19 -4.42 -4.14
CA PHE A 43 -2.27 -5.01 -5.47
C PHE A 43 -1.36 -4.23 -6.43
N ASN A 44 -0.73 -4.95 -7.36
CA ASN A 44 0.03 -4.37 -8.47
C ASN A 44 1.02 -3.23 -8.09
N LEU A 45 1.88 -3.49 -7.09
CA LEU A 45 2.88 -2.50 -6.63
C LEU A 45 3.88 -2.05 -7.71
N MET A 46 3.98 -2.79 -8.82
CA MET A 46 4.81 -2.40 -9.97
C MET A 46 4.38 -1.06 -10.58
N GLY A 47 3.10 -0.70 -10.46
CA GLY A 47 2.59 0.62 -10.88
C GLY A 47 3.20 1.80 -10.12
N LEU A 48 3.77 1.57 -8.93
CA LEU A 48 4.40 2.60 -8.11
C LEU A 48 5.88 2.81 -8.43
N LYS A 49 6.45 2.12 -9.42
CA LYS A 49 7.89 2.21 -9.75
C LYS A 49 8.35 3.64 -10.02
N THR A 50 7.49 4.48 -10.60
CA THR A 50 7.79 5.89 -10.88
C THR A 50 7.96 6.72 -9.61
N LEU A 51 7.40 6.27 -8.49
CA LEU A 51 7.44 6.97 -7.21
C LEU A 51 8.59 6.53 -6.30
N LEU A 52 9.42 5.56 -6.70
CA LEU A 52 10.47 4.99 -5.84
C LEU A 52 11.40 6.01 -5.17
N ASN A 53 11.65 7.14 -5.84
CA ASN A 53 12.50 8.22 -5.32
C ASN A 53 11.72 9.35 -4.63
N SER A 54 10.39 9.28 -4.62
CA SER A 54 9.51 10.26 -3.97
C SER A 54 9.17 9.80 -2.55
N PRO A 55 9.18 10.71 -1.55
CA PRO A 55 8.68 10.41 -0.19
C PRO A 55 7.26 9.83 -0.18
N LEU A 56 6.47 10.17 -1.20
CA LEU A 56 5.10 9.70 -1.37
C LEU A 56 5.00 8.18 -1.51
N PHE A 57 6.02 7.51 -2.04
CA PHE A 57 6.03 6.05 -2.15
C PHE A 57 5.91 5.39 -0.77
N PHE A 58 6.67 5.88 0.21
CA PHE A 58 6.61 5.35 1.57
C PHE A 58 5.28 5.70 2.24
N ASP A 59 4.76 6.92 2.04
CA ASP A 59 3.45 7.31 2.55
C ASP A 59 2.33 6.41 2.00
N ILE A 60 2.39 6.04 0.71
CA ILE A 60 1.44 5.12 0.07
C ILE A 60 1.57 3.71 0.66
N LEU A 61 2.80 3.22 0.79
CA LEU A 61 3.05 1.88 1.35
C LEU A 61 2.60 1.76 2.79
N GLU A 62 2.71 2.82 3.58
CA GLU A 62 2.32 2.85 5.00
C GLU A 62 0.85 3.23 5.21
N GLY A 63 0.12 3.59 4.14
CA GLY A 63 -1.28 3.98 4.23
C GLY A 63 -1.51 5.38 4.81
N LYS A 64 -0.44 6.12 5.14
CA LYS A 64 -0.49 7.50 5.66
C LYS A 64 -1.21 8.46 4.73
N VAL A 65 -1.20 8.19 3.42
CA VAL A 65 -1.96 8.95 2.43
C VAL A 65 -3.45 8.97 2.73
N LEU A 66 -4.01 7.89 3.29
CA LEU A 66 -5.43 7.81 3.64
C LEU A 66 -5.82 8.74 4.80
N GLU A 67 -4.86 9.12 5.66
CA GLU A 67 -5.07 10.07 6.74
C GLU A 67 -5.09 11.52 6.23
N ARG A 68 -4.31 11.80 5.18
CA ARG A 68 -4.11 13.14 4.62
C ARG A 68 -5.17 13.52 3.61
N PHE A 69 -5.57 12.57 2.77
CA PHE A 69 -6.44 12.83 1.63
C PHE A 69 -7.86 12.32 1.87
N LYS A 70 -8.83 13.21 1.65
CA LYS A 70 -10.26 12.86 1.69
C LYS A 70 -10.63 12.03 0.46
N LYS A 71 -11.81 11.42 0.49
CA LYS A 71 -12.40 10.74 -0.67
C LYS A 71 -12.41 11.68 -1.89
N GLY A 72 -11.98 11.18 -3.04
CA GLY A 72 -11.92 11.96 -4.29
C GLY A 72 -10.65 11.73 -5.11
N LEU A 73 -10.49 12.59 -6.12
CA LEU A 73 -9.37 12.66 -7.04
C LEU A 73 -8.32 13.64 -6.52
N HIS A 74 -7.05 13.24 -6.51
CA HIS A 74 -5.94 14.08 -6.09
C HIS A 74 -4.79 14.02 -7.09
N PHE A 75 -4.24 15.18 -7.42
CA PHE A 75 -3.04 15.32 -8.23
C PHE A 75 -1.84 15.40 -7.28
N ILE A 76 -0.96 14.41 -7.37
CA ILE A 76 0.11 14.21 -6.38
C ILE A 76 1.51 14.46 -6.95
N GLU A 77 1.68 14.28 -8.26
CA GLU A 77 2.87 14.62 -9.04
C GLU A 77 2.38 15.04 -10.45
N PRO A 78 3.20 15.72 -11.29
CA PRO A 78 2.76 16.24 -12.60
C PRO A 78 2.06 15.22 -13.49
N ASP A 79 2.48 13.95 -13.43
CA ASP A 79 1.94 12.87 -14.24
C ASP A 79 1.29 11.76 -13.39
N CYS A 80 0.92 12.04 -12.13
CA CYS A 80 0.40 11.03 -11.22
C CYS A 80 -0.89 11.47 -10.52
N MET A 81 -1.86 10.58 -10.55
CA MET A 81 -3.18 10.77 -9.99
C MET A 81 -3.45 9.71 -8.92
N LEU A 82 -4.18 10.14 -7.91
CA LEU A 82 -4.56 9.32 -6.77
C LEU A 82 -6.07 9.40 -6.58
N VAL A 83 -6.72 8.24 -6.49
CA VAL A 83 -8.16 8.13 -6.24
C VAL A 83 -8.39 7.43 -4.91
N ILE A 84 -9.15 8.07 -4.04
CA ILE A 84 -9.61 7.48 -2.77
C ILE A 84 -11.12 7.32 -2.82
N ARG A 85 -11.60 6.08 -2.69
CA ARG A 85 -13.04 5.78 -2.59
C ARG A 85 -13.33 4.72 -1.52
N PRO A 86 -14.49 4.80 -0.86
CA PRO A 86 -14.97 3.67 -0.06
C PRO A 86 -15.35 2.52 -0.99
N ILE A 87 -15.07 1.29 -0.56
CA ILE A 87 -15.51 0.05 -1.21
C ILE A 87 -16.02 -0.94 -0.16
N GLU A 88 -16.83 -1.89 -0.58
CA GLU A 88 -17.10 -3.10 0.20
C GLU A 88 -16.27 -4.24 -0.39
N PHE A 89 -15.44 -4.88 0.42
CA PHE A 89 -14.59 -5.99 0.01
C PHE A 89 -14.67 -7.07 1.09
N GLN A 90 -15.01 -8.30 0.70
CA GLN A 90 -15.20 -9.43 1.63
C GLN A 90 -16.15 -9.12 2.81
N ASN A 91 -17.27 -8.43 2.53
CA ASN A 91 -18.25 -7.96 3.54
C ASN A 91 -17.72 -6.94 4.56
N GLU A 92 -16.54 -6.36 4.32
CA GLU A 92 -15.99 -5.28 5.14
C GLU A 92 -15.97 -3.96 4.37
N ARG A 93 -16.24 -2.86 5.08
CA ARG A 93 -16.09 -1.50 4.52
C ARG A 93 -14.62 -1.11 4.57
N MET A 94 -14.04 -0.87 3.40
CA MET A 94 -12.64 -0.49 3.25
C MET A 94 -12.49 0.83 2.48
N GLN A 95 -11.28 1.40 2.51
CA GLN A 95 -10.89 2.49 1.62
C GLN A 95 -9.94 1.95 0.55
N LEU A 96 -10.33 2.14 -0.71
CA LEU A 96 -9.49 1.83 -1.86
C LEU A 96 -8.66 3.05 -2.22
N LEU A 97 -7.35 2.83 -2.35
CA LEU A 97 -6.38 3.78 -2.87
C LEU A 97 -5.91 3.29 -4.25
N CYS A 98 -6.29 4.00 -5.31
CA CYS A 98 -5.75 3.75 -6.65
C CYS A 98 -4.71 4.82 -6.96
N VAL A 99 -3.55 4.38 -7.45
CA VAL A 99 -2.48 5.27 -7.90
C VAL A 99 -2.16 4.91 -9.34
N GLY A 100 -2.14 5.91 -10.20
CA GLY A 100 -1.89 5.71 -11.62
C GLY A 100 -1.31 6.95 -12.25
N LYS A 101 -0.83 6.81 -13.48
CA LYS A 101 -0.47 7.99 -14.26
C LYS A 101 -1.71 8.79 -14.60
N LEU A 102 -1.55 10.09 -14.83
CA LEU A 102 -2.56 10.81 -15.60
C LEU A 102 -2.60 10.17 -16.99
N GLU A 103 -3.64 9.40 -17.27
CA GLU A 103 -3.96 9.06 -18.63
C GLU A 103 -4.67 10.25 -19.26
N CYS A 104 -4.17 10.72 -20.40
CA CYS A 104 -4.82 11.78 -21.15
C CYS A 104 -6.17 11.29 -21.74
N ASP A 105 -6.40 9.97 -21.80
CA ASP A 105 -7.66 9.36 -22.22
C ASP A 105 -8.53 8.97 -21.01
N TYR A 106 -9.12 9.98 -20.39
CA TYR A 106 -10.04 9.79 -19.27
C TYR A 106 -11.29 8.99 -19.68
N GLU A 107 -11.71 9.08 -20.94
CA GLU A 107 -12.89 8.37 -21.44
C GLU A 107 -12.64 6.86 -21.49
N GLY A 108 -11.49 6.43 -22.02
CA GLY A 108 -11.07 5.03 -21.98
C GLY A 108 -10.90 4.49 -20.56
N PHE A 109 -10.34 5.29 -19.65
CA PHE A 109 -10.22 4.94 -18.24
C PHE A 109 -11.59 4.68 -17.58
N PHE A 110 -12.53 5.62 -17.71
CA PHE A 110 -13.86 5.48 -17.11
C PHE A 110 -14.67 4.33 -17.73
N GLN A 111 -14.55 4.08 -19.03
CA GLN A 111 -15.21 2.93 -19.68
C GLN A 111 -14.67 1.58 -19.18
N THR A 112 -13.38 1.50 -18.83
CA THR A 112 -12.76 0.25 -18.34
C THR A 112 -13.25 -0.08 -16.93
N ILE A 113 -13.33 0.91 -16.04
CA ILE A 113 -13.79 0.71 -14.66
C ILE A 113 -15.32 0.60 -14.53
N SER A 114 -16.08 0.99 -15.56
CA SER A 114 -17.55 0.89 -15.57
C SER A 114 -18.05 -0.44 -16.16
N LYS A 115 -17.19 -1.22 -16.80
CA LYS A 115 -17.54 -2.54 -17.37
C LYS A 115 -17.33 -3.71 -16.39
N GLU A 116 -16.77 -3.43 -15.21
CA GLU A 116 -16.73 -4.35 -14.08
C GLU A 116 -17.95 -4.08 -13.17
N GLU A 117 -19.15 -4.36 -13.68
CA GLU A 117 -20.38 -4.56 -12.90
C GLU A 117 -20.96 -5.96 -13.19
#